data_AF-A0A3R6KQ20-F1
#
_entry.id   AF-A0A3R6KQ20-F1
#
_cell.length_a   1.000
_cell.length_b   1.000
_cell.length_c   1.000
_cell.angle_alpha   90.00
_cell.angle_beta   90.00
_cell.angle_gamma   90.00
#
_symmetry.space_group_name_H-M   'P 1'
#
loop_
_entity.id
_entity.type
_entity.pdbx_description
1 polymer ?
#
loop_
_entity_poly.entity_id
_entity_poly.type
_entity_poly.pdbx_seq_one_letter_code
_entity_poly.pdbx_strand_id
1 'polypeptide(L)'
;MKQIVTITGENLNIVTKNVEATAATQKTKAQMRLEALKAAGVDTSKYFPLGDDQLIKIENGAAVPVDMDDATIDAVGKQIVEGGYVSNWKLFRRWVMSQMFHMLRDMEKDGKSFNEVLQKKGYEYQWRMLENELYAQMKMCDHKDYENLKARNRWFNGVVAHDMAIDYISKLRSYIDDKCIYTVKEDKDGNKKKEDKDGKKKKTYKHTCKGNPYIRLQNENIFVADLERKVYNPLRDLANKMSAVETYKELYDAVRKFNKNRKHLAWDTKQADAFITAYKGSGSYYTMRNLIMFHGARFLKNGRKMSETNSLKELESKAKLYDEEGWKMLGVLKQLIKDNNISVQGKILEWKKAKSENK
;
A
#
# COMPACT_ATOMS: atom_id res chain seq x y z
N MET A 1 4.35 63.02 -30.36
CA MET A 1 5.53 63.69 -29.77
C MET A 1 5.41 63.61 -28.26
N LYS A 2 6.50 63.23 -27.59
CA LYS A 2 6.60 63.01 -26.13
C LYS A 2 6.43 64.32 -25.38
N GLN A 3 5.71 64.31 -24.26
CA GLN A 3 5.87 65.30 -23.20
C GLN A 3 6.64 64.62 -22.06
N ILE A 4 7.85 65.11 -21.80
CA ILE A 4 8.67 64.74 -20.66
C ILE A 4 8.26 65.67 -19.53
N VAL A 5 7.89 65.13 -18.37
CA VAL A 5 7.77 65.89 -17.12
C VAL A 5 8.86 65.42 -16.17
N THR A 6 9.73 66.36 -15.80
CA THR A 6 10.86 66.21 -14.89
C THR A 6 10.37 66.17 -13.45
N ILE A 7 10.75 65.15 -12.67
CA ILE A 7 10.45 65.08 -11.23
C ILE A 7 11.59 65.76 -10.46
N THR A 8 11.29 66.86 -9.78
CA THR A 8 12.22 67.56 -8.86
C THR A 8 12.10 67.03 -7.42
N GLY A 9 13.19 67.16 -6.66
CA GLY A 9 13.46 66.49 -5.38
C GLY A 9 12.57 66.84 -4.18
N GLU A 10 11.55 67.69 -4.32
CA GLU A 10 10.64 68.03 -3.21
C GLU A 10 9.57 66.96 -2.96
N ASN A 11 9.23 66.14 -3.95
CA ASN A 11 8.29 65.03 -3.80
C ASN A 11 8.89 63.79 -3.09
N LEU A 12 10.20 63.76 -2.83
CA LEU A 12 10.84 62.69 -2.06
C LEU A 12 10.68 62.86 -0.54
N ASN A 13 10.46 64.09 -0.06
CA ASN A 13 10.40 64.39 1.38
C ASN A 13 9.01 64.22 2.02
N ILE A 14 7.96 64.05 1.22
CA ILE A 14 6.63 63.67 1.72
C ILE A 14 6.53 62.15 1.92
N VAL A 15 7.34 61.37 1.19
CA VAL A 15 7.41 59.91 1.32
C VAL A 15 8.28 59.48 2.51
N THR A 16 9.29 60.27 2.90
CA THR A 16 10.22 59.90 3.99
C THR A 16 9.68 60.17 5.40
N LYS A 17 8.71 61.08 5.59
CA LYS A 17 8.16 61.37 6.93
C LYS A 17 7.07 60.42 7.43
N ASN A 18 6.61 59.47 6.60
CA ASN A 18 5.70 58.40 7.05
C ASN A 18 6.44 57.10 7.41
N VAL A 19 7.78 57.08 7.37
CA VAL A 19 8.59 55.89 7.68
C VAL A 19 8.98 55.82 9.16
N GLU A 20 8.74 56.87 9.95
CA GLU A 20 9.00 56.87 11.40
C GLU A 20 7.73 57.20 12.20
N ALA A 21 6.71 56.37 12.02
CA ALA A 21 5.69 56.12 13.03
C ALA A 21 5.46 54.61 13.11
N THR A 22 5.93 54.03 14.20
CA THR A 22 5.81 52.61 14.57
C THR A 22 4.39 52.07 14.37
N ALA A 23 4.22 51.22 13.36
CA ALA A 23 3.21 50.16 13.31
C ALA A 23 3.84 48.97 12.58
N ALA A 24 3.85 47.80 13.22
CA ALA A 24 4.32 46.56 12.63
C ALA A 24 3.51 46.27 11.35
N THR A 25 4.07 46.58 10.18
CA THR A 25 3.44 46.32 8.89
C THR A 25 3.42 44.81 8.68
N GLN A 26 2.27 44.19 8.92
CA GLN A 26 2.01 42.80 8.54
C GLN A 26 2.33 42.64 7.06
N LYS A 27 3.25 41.73 6.73
CA LYS A 27 3.50 41.35 5.32
C LYS A 27 2.17 40.92 4.70
N THR A 28 1.89 41.34 3.48
CA THR A 28 0.67 40.89 2.81
C THR A 28 0.76 39.40 2.52
N LYS A 29 -0.38 38.73 2.37
CA LYS A 29 -0.44 37.28 2.15
C LYS A 29 0.29 36.89 0.86
N ALA A 30 0.19 37.72 -0.18
CA ALA A 30 0.91 37.55 -1.43
C ALA A 30 2.45 37.63 -1.24
N GLN A 31 2.93 38.56 -0.41
CA GLN A 31 4.37 38.72 -0.11
C GLN A 31 4.92 37.55 0.70
N MET A 32 4.21 37.11 1.75
CA MET A 32 4.60 35.94 2.55
C MET A 32 4.69 34.68 1.69
N ARG A 33 3.79 34.53 0.71
CA ARG A 33 3.80 33.40 -0.23
C ARG A 33 4.96 33.46 -1.22
N LEU A 34 5.30 34.64 -1.76
CA LEU A 34 6.46 34.79 -2.65
C LEU A 34 7.77 34.45 -1.95
N GLU A 35 7.89 34.83 -0.66
CA GLU A 35 9.03 34.47 0.18
C GLU A 35 9.08 32.96 0.45
N ALA A 36 7.94 32.31 0.72
CA ALA A 36 7.87 30.87 0.88
C ALA A 36 8.27 30.10 -0.39
N LEU A 37 7.85 30.58 -1.57
CA LEU A 37 8.23 30.01 -2.86
C LEU A 37 9.74 30.17 -3.14
N LYS A 38 10.30 31.34 -2.83
CA LYS A 38 11.74 31.60 -2.95
C LYS A 38 12.56 30.74 -1.98
N ALA A 39 12.09 30.58 -0.73
CA ALA A 39 12.70 29.69 0.25
C ALA A 39 12.59 28.21 -0.15
N ALA A 40 11.54 27.85 -0.89
CA ALA A 40 11.39 26.56 -1.53
C ALA A 40 12.23 26.42 -2.82
N GLY A 41 13.04 27.39 -3.23
CA GLY A 41 13.89 27.26 -4.42
C GLY A 41 13.15 27.33 -5.75
N VAL A 42 11.92 27.85 -5.77
CA VAL A 42 11.18 28.16 -7.00
C VAL A 42 11.68 29.50 -7.55
N ASP A 43 11.94 29.58 -8.85
CA ASP A 43 12.29 30.85 -9.51
C ASP A 43 11.08 31.78 -9.56
N THR A 44 11.03 32.71 -8.62
CA THR A 44 9.95 33.68 -8.46
C THR A 44 10.15 34.96 -9.27
N SER A 45 11.21 35.05 -10.10
CA SER A 45 11.56 36.28 -10.84
C SER A 45 10.46 36.80 -11.79
N LYS A 46 9.50 35.95 -12.17
CA LYS A 46 8.39 36.28 -13.08
C LYS A 46 7.04 36.51 -12.38
N TYR A 47 7.02 36.48 -11.05
CA TYR A 47 5.80 36.59 -10.24
C TYR A 47 5.79 37.91 -9.47
N PHE A 48 4.67 38.62 -9.52
CA PHE A 48 4.51 39.92 -8.87
C PHE A 48 3.23 39.93 -8.02
N PRO A 49 3.29 40.48 -6.79
CA PRO A 49 2.10 40.71 -5.99
C PRO A 49 1.23 41.80 -6.61
N LEU A 50 -0.06 41.50 -6.73
CA LEU A 50 -1.10 42.46 -7.12
C LEU A 50 -2.04 42.63 -5.93
N GLY A 51 -1.87 43.72 -5.18
CA GLY A 51 -2.59 43.95 -3.93
C GLY A 51 -2.19 42.97 -2.80
N ASP A 52 -3.09 42.79 -1.84
CA ASP A 52 -2.76 42.04 -0.62
C ASP A 52 -2.79 40.51 -0.81
N ASP A 53 -3.58 40.01 -1.77
CA ASP A 53 -3.93 38.59 -1.88
C ASP A 53 -3.65 37.93 -3.24
N GLN A 54 -3.38 38.67 -4.32
CA GLN A 54 -3.24 38.10 -5.67
C GLN A 54 -1.78 38.09 -6.18
N LEU A 55 -1.44 37.08 -6.98
CA LEU A 55 -0.18 37.02 -7.74
C LEU A 55 -0.49 37.03 -9.23
N ILE A 56 0.32 37.79 -9.97
CA ILE A 56 0.30 37.82 -11.44
C ILE A 56 1.64 37.32 -11.98
N LYS A 57 1.58 36.61 -13.11
CA LYS A 57 2.75 36.20 -13.88
C LYS A 57 2.75 36.95 -15.21
N ILE A 58 3.91 37.47 -15.61
CA ILE A 58 4.05 38.12 -16.93
C ILE A 58 4.52 37.08 -17.93
N GLU A 59 3.65 36.73 -18.89
CA GLU A 59 3.98 35.88 -20.03
C GLU A 59 3.72 36.67 -21.33
N ASN A 60 4.72 36.74 -22.21
CA ASN A 60 4.65 37.44 -23.50
C ASN A 60 4.14 38.89 -23.42
N GLY A 61 4.49 39.62 -22.35
CA GLY A 61 4.10 41.02 -22.15
C GLY A 61 2.67 41.22 -21.64
N ALA A 62 1.92 40.16 -21.36
CA ALA A 62 0.60 40.20 -20.74
C ALA A 62 0.65 39.71 -19.29
N ALA A 63 -0.08 40.39 -18.40
CA ALA A 63 -0.25 39.96 -17.02
C ALA A 63 -1.35 38.90 -16.93
N VAL A 64 -0.99 37.67 -16.59
CA VAL A 64 -1.93 36.56 -16.41
C VAL A 64 -2.17 36.38 -14.91
N PRO A 65 -3.43 36.43 -14.43
CA PRO A 65 -3.77 36.13 -13.04
C PRO A 65 -3.44 34.68 -12.72
N VAL A 66 -2.71 34.45 -11.63
CA VAL A 66 -2.45 33.10 -11.13
C VAL A 66 -3.55 32.77 -10.13
N ASP A 67 -4.42 31.82 -10.48
CA ASP A 67 -5.43 31.31 -9.54
C ASP A 67 -4.73 30.47 -8.47
N MET A 68 -4.76 30.98 -7.25
CA MET A 68 -3.93 30.52 -6.13
C MET A 68 -4.70 29.62 -5.15
N ASP A 69 -5.95 29.29 -5.47
CA ASP A 69 -6.71 28.25 -4.79
C ASP A 69 -6.46 26.85 -5.38
N ASP A 70 -5.68 26.74 -6.46
CA ASP A 70 -5.05 25.48 -6.85
C ASP A 70 -3.82 25.18 -5.98
N ALA A 71 -4.10 24.98 -4.69
CA ALA A 71 -3.17 24.60 -3.65
C ALA A 71 -2.63 23.16 -3.79
N THR A 72 -2.89 22.46 -4.91
CA THR A 72 -2.63 21.02 -5.02
C THR A 72 -1.29 20.64 -5.66
N ILE A 73 -0.61 21.57 -6.33
CA ILE A 73 0.53 21.19 -7.17
C ILE A 73 1.90 21.51 -6.55
N ASP A 74 2.07 22.60 -5.80
CA ASP A 74 3.43 23.11 -5.54
C ASP A 74 4.09 22.60 -4.24
N ALA A 75 3.41 22.64 -3.09
CA ALA A 75 3.96 22.08 -1.83
C ALA A 75 3.97 20.54 -1.85
N VAL A 76 2.93 19.94 -2.43
CA VAL A 76 2.80 18.48 -2.60
C VAL A 76 3.73 17.99 -3.71
N GLY A 77 3.83 18.72 -4.83
CA GLY A 77 4.78 18.41 -5.92
C GLY A 77 6.22 18.41 -5.45
N LYS A 78 6.58 19.32 -4.55
CA LYS A 78 7.94 19.38 -4.00
C LYS A 78 8.26 18.23 -3.04
N GLN A 79 7.31 17.86 -2.17
CA GLN A 79 7.42 16.62 -1.37
C GLN A 79 7.45 15.36 -2.24
N ILE A 80 6.75 15.36 -3.39
CA ILE A 80 6.71 14.26 -4.36
C ILE A 80 8.06 14.05 -5.06
N VAL A 81 8.74 15.15 -5.42
CA VAL A 81 10.03 15.11 -6.13
C VAL A 81 11.18 14.77 -5.19
N GLU A 82 11.17 15.28 -3.95
CA GLU A 82 12.23 15.03 -2.96
C GLU A 82 12.06 13.68 -2.21
N GLY A 83 10.83 13.17 -2.06
CA GLY A 83 10.51 11.97 -1.26
C GLY A 83 10.52 10.62 -2.01
N GLY A 84 10.65 10.61 -3.33
CA GLY A 84 10.75 9.38 -4.16
C GLY A 84 9.55 8.43 -4.13
N TYR A 85 8.42 8.81 -3.51
CA TYR A 85 7.19 8.00 -3.44
C TYR A 85 5.95 8.89 -3.22
N VAL A 86 4.88 8.67 -4.00
CA VAL A 86 3.61 9.42 -3.89
C VAL A 86 2.61 8.64 -3.02
N SER A 87 2.63 8.84 -1.70
CA SER A 87 1.52 8.40 -0.84
C SER A 87 0.46 9.51 -0.71
N ASN A 88 -0.15 9.90 -1.83
CA ASN A 88 -1.42 10.62 -1.74
C ASN A 88 -2.49 9.60 -1.32
N TRP A 89 -3.11 9.82 -0.17
CA TRP A 89 -4.17 8.95 0.34
C TRP A 89 -5.35 8.82 -0.64
N LYS A 90 -5.59 9.81 -1.51
CA LYS A 90 -6.56 9.69 -2.60
C LYS A 90 -6.11 8.66 -3.65
N LEU A 91 -4.80 8.57 -3.95
CA LEU A 91 -4.26 7.67 -4.97
C LEU A 91 -4.18 6.21 -4.48
N PHE A 92 -3.66 5.96 -3.27
CA PHE A 92 -3.60 4.60 -2.73
C PHE A 92 -5.01 4.01 -2.49
N ARG A 93 -5.92 4.81 -1.93
CA ARG A 93 -7.30 4.39 -1.68
C ARG A 93 -8.04 4.07 -2.99
N ARG A 94 -7.84 4.85 -4.07
CA ARG A 94 -8.40 4.56 -5.40
C ARG A 94 -7.83 3.28 -6.00
N TRP A 95 -6.52 3.04 -5.83
CA TRP A 95 -5.89 1.81 -6.30
C TRP A 95 -6.43 0.57 -5.58
N VAL A 96 -6.52 0.60 -4.25
CA VAL A 96 -7.09 -0.51 -3.45
C VAL A 96 -8.55 -0.78 -3.83
N MET A 97 -9.37 0.28 -3.94
CA MET A 97 -10.76 0.15 -4.40
C MET A 97 -10.83 -0.46 -5.80
N SER A 98 -10.00 -0.01 -6.74
CA SER A 98 -9.96 -0.57 -8.09
C SER A 98 -9.59 -2.05 -8.08
N GLN A 99 -8.58 -2.46 -7.31
CA GLN A 99 -8.22 -3.87 -7.15
C GLN A 99 -9.39 -4.67 -6.58
N MET A 100 -10.05 -4.18 -5.54
CA MET A 100 -11.21 -4.87 -4.93
C MET A 100 -12.39 -4.99 -5.88
N PHE A 101 -12.70 -3.96 -6.66
CA PHE A 101 -13.76 -4.02 -7.67
C PHE A 101 -13.42 -5.02 -8.79
N HIS A 102 -12.17 -5.10 -9.22
CA HIS A 102 -11.75 -6.13 -10.16
C HIS A 102 -11.88 -7.54 -9.57
N MET A 103 -11.52 -7.73 -8.31
CA MET A 103 -11.75 -9.00 -7.61
C MET A 103 -13.23 -9.37 -7.57
N LEU A 104 -14.12 -8.43 -7.20
CA LEU A 104 -15.57 -8.64 -7.15
C LEU A 104 -16.16 -8.97 -8.53
N ARG A 105 -15.74 -8.25 -9.57
CA ARG A 105 -16.13 -8.53 -10.95
C ARG A 105 -15.73 -9.94 -11.37
N ASP A 106 -14.49 -10.34 -11.07
CA ASP A 106 -13.99 -11.66 -11.47
C ASP A 106 -14.69 -12.79 -10.68
N MET A 107 -15.12 -12.54 -9.44
CA MET A 107 -16.00 -13.46 -8.70
C MET A 107 -17.36 -13.64 -9.39
N GLU A 108 -18.00 -12.53 -9.79
CA GLU A 108 -19.31 -12.55 -10.47
C GLU A 108 -19.22 -13.21 -11.85
N LYS A 109 -18.18 -12.88 -12.62
CA LYS A 109 -17.98 -13.38 -13.99
C LYS A 109 -17.67 -14.88 -14.01
N ASP A 110 -16.78 -15.35 -13.13
CA ASP A 110 -16.29 -16.72 -13.16
C ASP A 110 -17.06 -17.66 -12.21
N GLY A 111 -18.02 -17.15 -11.42
CA GLY A 111 -18.72 -17.92 -10.38
C GLY A 111 -17.80 -18.40 -9.26
N LYS A 112 -16.69 -17.70 -9.01
CA LYS A 112 -15.62 -18.13 -8.08
C LYS A 112 -15.70 -17.43 -6.73
N SER A 113 -15.23 -18.12 -5.70
CA SER A 113 -15.01 -17.51 -4.39
C SER A 113 -13.86 -16.49 -4.45
N PHE A 114 -13.86 -15.56 -3.50
CA PHE A 114 -12.80 -14.54 -3.41
C PHE A 114 -11.41 -15.19 -3.26
N ASN A 115 -11.33 -16.30 -2.52
CA ASN A 115 -10.07 -17.01 -2.30
C ASN A 115 -9.53 -17.59 -3.60
N GLU A 116 -10.38 -18.17 -4.43
CA GLU A 116 -9.97 -18.72 -5.73
C GLU A 116 -9.48 -17.61 -6.67
N VAL A 117 -10.16 -16.46 -6.70
CA VAL A 117 -9.73 -15.31 -7.49
C VAL A 117 -8.39 -14.77 -6.99
N LEU A 118 -8.19 -14.72 -5.67
CA LEU A 118 -6.93 -14.25 -5.06
C LEU A 118 -5.79 -15.23 -5.33
N GLN A 119 -6.07 -16.54 -5.26
CA GLN A 119 -5.11 -17.60 -5.52
C GLN A 119 -4.59 -17.56 -6.96
N LYS A 120 -5.40 -17.11 -7.94
CA LYS A 120 -4.94 -16.86 -9.32
C LYS A 120 -3.85 -15.80 -9.45
N LYS A 121 -3.58 -15.00 -8.40
CA LYS A 121 -2.43 -14.08 -8.40
C LYS A 121 -1.11 -14.80 -8.06
N GLY A 122 -1.18 -16.05 -7.62
CA GLY A 122 -0.04 -16.89 -7.26
C GLY A 122 0.42 -16.71 -5.82
N TYR A 123 1.12 -17.73 -5.31
CA TYR A 123 1.65 -17.73 -3.94
C TYR A 123 2.54 -16.52 -3.63
N GLU A 124 3.38 -16.10 -4.58
CA GLU A 124 4.32 -14.99 -4.43
C GLU A 124 3.66 -13.62 -4.28
N TYR A 125 2.40 -13.49 -4.71
CA TYR A 125 1.65 -12.24 -4.60
C TYR A 125 1.54 -11.75 -3.16
N GLN A 126 1.35 -12.66 -2.19
CA GLN A 126 1.18 -12.29 -0.79
C GLN A 126 2.41 -11.60 -0.20
N TRP A 127 3.60 -12.06 -0.58
CA TRP A 127 4.87 -11.55 -0.09
C TRP A 127 5.18 -10.19 -0.68
N ARG A 128 4.92 -10.00 -1.98
CA ARG A 128 5.03 -8.70 -2.64
C ARG A 128 4.07 -7.68 -2.03
N MET A 129 2.83 -8.10 -1.74
CA MET A 129 1.84 -7.22 -1.11
C MET A 129 2.25 -6.84 0.31
N LEU A 130 2.68 -7.81 1.14
CA LEU A 130 3.13 -7.56 2.50
C LEU A 130 4.32 -6.59 2.51
N GLU A 131 5.35 -6.84 1.70
CA GLU A 131 6.55 -5.99 1.65
C GLU A 131 6.22 -4.56 1.21
N ASN A 132 5.38 -4.40 0.17
CA ASN A 132 4.95 -3.08 -0.29
C ASN A 132 4.13 -2.31 0.76
N GLU A 133 3.26 -3.01 1.50
CA GLU A 133 2.45 -2.40 2.54
C GLU A 133 3.31 -1.95 3.72
N LEU A 134 4.24 -2.79 4.17
CA LEU A 134 5.16 -2.45 5.27
C LEU A 134 6.13 -1.35 4.87
N TYR A 135 6.57 -1.31 3.62
CA TYR A 135 7.33 -0.19 3.07
C TYR A 135 6.53 1.12 3.14
N ALA A 136 5.25 1.09 2.74
CA ALA A 136 4.38 2.25 2.83
C ALA A 136 4.17 2.71 4.29
N GLN A 137 4.00 1.77 5.23
CA GLN A 137 3.89 2.07 6.66
C GLN A 137 5.17 2.70 7.22
N MET A 138 6.35 2.15 6.89
CA MET A 138 7.64 2.74 7.26
C MET A 138 7.73 4.19 6.75
N LYS A 139 7.40 4.44 5.48
CA LYS A 139 7.41 5.79 4.92
C LYS A 139 6.39 6.72 5.58
N MET A 140 5.21 6.24 5.96
CA MET A 140 4.24 7.04 6.72
C MET A 140 4.78 7.44 8.09
N CYS A 141 5.47 6.52 8.78
CA CYS A 141 6.12 6.81 10.04
C CYS A 141 7.21 7.88 9.88
N ASP A 142 8.09 7.75 8.87
CA ASP A 142 9.16 8.72 8.57
C ASP A 142 8.59 10.15 8.35
N HIS A 143 7.40 10.25 7.75
CA HIS A 143 6.73 11.51 7.45
C HIS A 143 5.68 11.93 8.49
N LYS A 144 5.64 11.27 9.66
CA LYS A 144 4.73 11.57 10.78
C LYS A 144 3.24 11.46 10.45
N ASP A 145 2.85 10.64 9.47
CA ASP A 145 1.46 10.35 9.13
C ASP A 145 0.90 9.20 10.00
N TYR A 146 0.81 9.47 11.31
CA TYR A 146 0.46 8.45 12.31
C TYR A 146 -0.99 7.95 12.21
N GLU A 147 -1.92 8.79 11.76
CA GLU A 147 -3.32 8.41 11.59
C GLU A 147 -3.49 7.35 10.48
N ASN A 148 -2.90 7.57 9.30
CA ASN A 148 -2.97 6.56 8.24
C ASN A 148 -2.11 5.33 8.55
N LEU A 149 -0.99 5.52 9.24
CA LEU A 149 -0.15 4.42 9.73
C LEU A 149 -0.95 3.46 10.61
N LYS A 150 -1.66 3.99 11.62
CA LYS A 150 -2.49 3.19 12.53
C LYS A 150 -3.58 2.42 11.78
N ALA A 151 -4.26 3.07 10.84
CA ALA A 151 -5.31 2.44 10.04
C ALA A 151 -4.80 1.30 9.14
N ARG A 152 -3.55 1.39 8.65
CA ARG A 152 -2.90 0.33 7.87
C ARG A 152 -2.38 -0.80 8.72
N ASN A 153 -1.72 -0.44 9.81
CA ASN A 153 -1.13 -1.38 10.75
C ASN A 153 -2.18 -2.31 11.40
N ARG A 154 -3.43 -1.84 11.52
CA ARG A 154 -4.60 -2.66 11.88
C ARG A 154 -4.65 -3.99 11.10
N TRP A 155 -4.41 -3.95 9.79
CA TRP A 155 -4.58 -5.11 8.92
C TRP A 155 -3.26 -5.82 8.60
N PHE A 156 -2.17 -5.07 8.44
CA PHE A 156 -0.86 -5.61 8.14
C PHE A 156 0.14 -5.14 9.19
N ASN A 157 0.54 -6.05 10.07
CA ASN A 157 1.45 -5.79 11.19
C ASN A 157 2.44 -6.95 11.38
N GLY A 158 3.27 -6.85 12.41
CA GLY A 158 4.29 -7.84 12.75
C GLY A 158 3.72 -9.24 13.03
N VAL A 159 2.53 -9.34 13.62
CA VAL A 159 1.85 -10.61 13.89
C VAL A 159 1.46 -11.29 12.57
N VAL A 160 0.82 -10.55 11.66
CA VAL A 160 0.46 -11.08 10.33
C VAL A 160 1.70 -11.52 9.56
N ALA A 161 2.78 -10.73 9.60
CA ALA A 161 4.04 -11.08 8.94
C ALA A 161 4.68 -12.36 9.53
N HIS A 162 4.70 -12.48 10.86
CA HIS A 162 5.15 -13.67 11.57
C HIS A 162 4.32 -14.90 11.16
N ASP A 163 2.99 -14.80 11.19
CA ASP A 163 2.11 -15.94 10.90
C ASP A 163 2.24 -16.41 9.46
N MET A 164 2.39 -15.48 8.51
CA MET A 164 2.71 -15.79 7.12
C MET A 164 4.06 -16.53 7.00
N ALA A 165 5.07 -16.13 7.78
CA ALA A 165 6.39 -16.74 7.77
C ALA A 165 6.38 -18.15 8.37
N ILE A 166 5.64 -18.38 9.45
CA ILE A 166 5.46 -19.70 10.06
C ILE A 166 4.70 -20.64 9.10
N ASP A 167 3.62 -20.17 8.48
CA ASP A 167 2.89 -20.92 7.46
C ASP A 167 3.80 -21.30 6.27
N TYR A 168 4.65 -20.38 5.81
CA TYR A 168 5.66 -20.66 4.79
C TYR A 168 6.66 -21.74 5.22
N ILE A 169 7.21 -21.66 6.43
CA ILE A 169 8.19 -22.63 6.94
C ILE A 169 7.55 -24.02 7.01
N SER A 170 6.29 -24.11 7.45
CA SER A 170 5.53 -25.36 7.46
C SER A 170 5.37 -25.94 6.05
N LYS A 171 4.97 -25.11 5.07
CA LYS A 171 4.83 -25.54 3.67
C LYS A 171 6.16 -25.94 3.03
N LEU A 172 7.25 -25.24 3.35
CA LEU A 172 8.59 -25.57 2.89
C LEU A 172 9.03 -26.92 3.45
N ARG A 173 8.75 -27.20 4.75
CA ARG A 173 9.02 -28.50 5.37
C ARG A 173 8.28 -29.63 4.64
N SER A 174 6.97 -29.49 4.46
CA SER A 174 6.17 -30.47 3.72
C SER A 174 6.70 -30.68 2.30
N TYR A 175 7.06 -29.60 1.59
CA TYR A 175 7.66 -29.71 0.26
C TYR A 175 8.96 -30.51 0.25
N ILE A 176 9.86 -30.24 1.21
CA ILE A 176 11.14 -30.93 1.33
C ILE A 176 10.93 -32.41 1.67
N ASP A 177 10.08 -32.70 2.64
CA ASP A 177 9.80 -34.07 3.10
C ASP A 177 9.14 -34.92 2.00
N ASP A 178 8.21 -34.34 1.25
CA ASP A 178 7.45 -35.04 0.22
C ASP A 178 8.22 -35.20 -1.10
N LYS A 179 9.01 -34.20 -1.49
CA LYS A 179 9.59 -34.13 -2.86
C LYS A 179 11.12 -34.18 -2.92
N CYS A 180 11.82 -33.84 -1.83
CA CYS A 180 13.27 -33.68 -1.84
C CYS A 180 14.02 -34.82 -1.14
N ILE A 181 13.48 -35.35 -0.03
CA ILE A 181 14.21 -36.35 0.79
C ILE A 181 14.15 -37.75 0.18
N TYR A 182 12.94 -38.21 -0.18
CA TYR A 182 12.71 -39.60 -0.56
C TYR A 182 12.39 -39.75 -2.05
N THR A 183 12.74 -40.92 -2.60
CA THR A 183 12.26 -41.42 -3.89
C THR A 183 11.56 -42.76 -3.68
N VAL A 184 10.52 -43.01 -4.47
CA VAL A 184 9.86 -44.32 -4.53
C VAL A 184 10.60 -45.15 -5.58
N LYS A 185 10.92 -46.42 -5.28
CA LYS A 185 11.49 -47.32 -6.27
C LYS A 185 10.37 -47.87 -7.16
N GLU A 186 10.52 -47.71 -8.46
CA GLU A 186 9.74 -48.44 -9.46
C GLU A 186 10.47 -49.77 -9.76
N ASP A 187 9.72 -50.83 -10.08
CA ASP A 187 10.26 -52.08 -10.59
C ASP A 187 10.56 -51.97 -12.09
N LYS A 188 11.16 -53.02 -12.66
CA LYS A 188 11.68 -53.03 -14.04
C LYS A 188 10.56 -52.84 -15.09
N ASP A 189 9.31 -53.05 -14.69
CA ASP A 189 8.12 -52.94 -15.54
C ASP A 189 7.38 -51.60 -15.34
N GLY A 190 7.96 -50.65 -14.59
CA GLY A 190 7.37 -49.34 -14.31
C GLY A 190 6.26 -49.36 -13.25
N ASN A 191 6.04 -50.49 -12.58
CA ASN A 191 5.12 -50.56 -11.44
C ASN A 191 5.83 -50.06 -10.17
N LYS A 192 5.09 -49.38 -9.28
CA LYS A 192 5.67 -48.90 -8.01
C LYS A 192 5.95 -50.13 -7.14
N LYS A 193 7.21 -50.36 -6.74
CA LYS A 193 7.58 -51.55 -5.96
C LYS A 193 6.71 -51.66 -4.71
N LYS A 194 6.19 -52.87 -4.52
CA LYS A 194 5.28 -53.30 -3.46
C LYS A 194 5.70 -52.81 -2.08
N GLU A 195 4.66 -52.51 -1.33
CA GLU A 195 4.64 -52.08 0.07
C GLU A 195 5.43 -53.02 0.99
N ASP A 196 5.96 -52.43 2.05
CA ASP A 196 6.56 -53.07 3.22
C ASP A 196 5.51 -54.01 3.87
N LYS A 197 5.92 -54.89 4.79
CA LYS A 197 5.01 -55.86 5.47
C LYS A 197 3.79 -55.20 6.17
N ASP A 198 3.84 -53.88 6.37
CA ASP A 198 2.80 -53.04 6.99
C ASP A 198 2.01 -52.16 5.99
N GLY A 199 2.08 -52.41 4.67
CA GLY A 199 1.34 -51.63 3.67
C GLY A 199 1.92 -50.24 3.37
N LYS A 200 3.14 -49.93 3.85
CA LYS A 200 3.83 -48.65 3.58
C LYS A 200 4.76 -48.76 2.38
N LYS A 201 4.85 -47.71 1.56
CA LYS A 201 5.76 -47.68 0.39
C LYS A 201 7.22 -47.67 0.85
N LYS A 202 8.06 -48.54 0.29
CA LYS A 202 9.50 -48.61 0.58
C LYS A 202 10.24 -47.35 0.11
N LYS A 203 10.37 -46.35 0.97
CA LYS A 203 11.05 -45.07 0.69
C LYS A 203 12.57 -45.24 0.77
N THR A 204 13.31 -44.77 -0.24
CA THR A 204 14.78 -44.65 -0.17
C THR A 204 15.21 -43.21 -0.35
N TYR A 205 16.33 -42.80 0.27
CA TYR A 205 16.85 -41.44 0.11
C TYR A 205 17.19 -41.15 -1.36
N LYS A 206 16.77 -39.98 -1.83
CA LYS A 206 16.95 -39.56 -3.23
C LYS A 206 18.42 -39.30 -3.56
N HIS A 207 19.17 -38.71 -2.62
CA HIS A 207 20.59 -38.46 -2.77
C HIS A 207 21.34 -38.81 -1.49
N THR A 208 22.52 -39.40 -1.65
CA THR A 208 23.44 -39.71 -0.56
C THR A 208 24.88 -39.37 -0.96
N CYS A 209 25.69 -38.95 0.00
CA CYS A 209 27.12 -38.72 -0.16
C CYS A 209 27.84 -39.49 0.94
N LYS A 210 28.67 -40.48 0.56
CA LYS A 210 29.36 -41.39 1.50
C LYS A 210 28.40 -42.01 2.54
N GLY A 211 27.19 -42.38 2.11
CA GLY A 211 26.14 -42.93 2.98
C GLY A 211 25.26 -41.89 3.70
N ASN A 212 25.66 -40.62 3.75
CA ASN A 212 24.88 -39.57 4.42
C ASN A 212 23.84 -38.96 3.46
N PRO A 213 22.55 -38.93 3.82
CA PRO A 213 21.50 -38.40 2.96
C PRO A 213 21.55 -36.86 2.89
N TYR A 214 21.30 -36.33 1.69
CA TYR A 214 21.20 -34.89 1.46
C TYR A 214 20.09 -34.56 0.47
N ILE A 215 19.62 -33.31 0.49
CA ILE A 215 18.68 -32.78 -0.50
C ILE A 215 19.39 -31.76 -1.40
N ARG A 216 18.83 -31.58 -2.60
CA ARG A 216 19.15 -30.46 -3.48
C ARG A 216 18.05 -29.42 -3.37
N LEU A 217 18.36 -28.25 -2.82
CA LEU A 217 17.42 -27.14 -2.67
C LEU A 217 17.99 -25.91 -3.36
N GLN A 218 17.40 -25.51 -4.50
CA GLN A 218 17.88 -24.38 -5.32
C GLN A 218 19.41 -24.37 -5.53
N ASN A 219 19.93 -25.45 -6.12
CA ASN A 219 21.35 -25.66 -6.44
C ASN A 219 22.31 -25.81 -5.25
N GLU A 220 21.79 -25.84 -4.02
CA GLU A 220 22.59 -26.15 -2.83
C GLU A 220 22.36 -27.59 -2.38
N ASN A 221 23.45 -28.30 -2.05
CA ASN A 221 23.39 -29.62 -1.43
C ASN A 221 23.39 -29.45 0.10
N ILE A 222 22.32 -29.87 0.75
CA ILE A 222 22.14 -29.73 2.21
C ILE A 222 21.89 -31.10 2.80
N PHE A 223 22.73 -31.53 3.75
CA PHE A 223 22.51 -32.78 4.46
C PHE A 223 21.19 -32.76 5.21
N VAL A 224 20.47 -33.88 5.23
CA VAL A 224 19.17 -33.97 5.91
C VAL A 224 19.30 -33.60 7.40
N ALA A 225 20.39 -34.04 8.04
CA ALA A 225 20.71 -33.70 9.44
C ALA A 225 20.96 -32.20 9.69
N ASP A 226 21.31 -31.43 8.64
CA ASP A 226 21.60 -30.00 8.74
C ASP A 226 20.38 -29.11 8.43
N LEU A 227 19.23 -29.67 8.02
CA LEU A 227 18.07 -28.90 7.54
C LEU A 227 17.54 -27.91 8.58
N GLU A 228 17.44 -28.33 9.83
CA GLU A 228 17.02 -27.46 10.94
C GLU A 228 17.93 -26.24 11.02
N ARG A 229 19.24 -26.48 11.15
CA ARG A 229 20.22 -25.43 11.39
C ARG A 229 20.43 -24.52 10.18
N LYS A 230 20.43 -25.06 8.96
CA LYS A 230 20.80 -24.32 7.73
C LYS A 230 19.61 -23.73 6.98
N VAL A 231 18.42 -24.29 7.14
CA VAL A 231 17.22 -23.87 6.36
C VAL A 231 16.16 -23.29 7.28
N TYR A 232 15.70 -24.05 8.27
CA TYR A 232 14.50 -23.69 9.01
C TYR A 232 14.76 -22.67 10.13
N ASN A 233 15.80 -22.86 10.94
CA ASN A 233 16.12 -21.96 12.04
C ASN A 233 16.40 -20.53 11.58
N PRO A 234 17.21 -20.26 10.53
CA PRO A 234 17.44 -18.89 10.07
C PRO A 234 16.16 -18.18 9.62
N LEU A 235 15.21 -18.92 9.03
CA LEU A 235 13.91 -18.37 8.63
C LEU A 235 13.02 -18.13 9.84
N ARG A 236 13.03 -19.03 10.81
CA ARG A 236 12.25 -18.94 12.06
C ARG A 236 12.73 -17.79 12.95
N ASP A 237 14.04 -17.55 13.01
CA ASP A 237 14.62 -16.42 13.73
C ASP A 237 14.14 -15.09 13.11
N LEU A 238 14.10 -15.01 11.78
CA LEU A 238 13.54 -13.85 11.08
C LEU A 238 12.03 -13.70 11.33
N ALA A 239 11.27 -14.79 11.33
CA ALA A 239 9.85 -14.77 11.65
C ALA A 239 9.59 -14.25 13.07
N ASN A 240 10.30 -14.78 14.07
CA ASN A 240 10.22 -14.33 15.45
C ASN A 240 10.60 -12.84 15.59
N LYS A 241 11.57 -12.37 14.80
CA LYS A 241 11.92 -10.95 14.77
C LYS A 241 10.76 -10.08 14.29
N MET A 242 9.96 -10.54 13.33
CA MET A 242 8.83 -9.75 12.80
C MET A 242 7.77 -9.41 13.86
N SER A 243 7.53 -10.28 14.84
CA SER A 243 6.56 -10.03 15.92
C SER A 243 7.14 -9.26 17.10
N ALA A 244 8.48 -9.22 17.24
CA ALA A 244 9.17 -8.63 18.38
C ALA A 244 9.71 -7.20 18.14
N VAL A 245 9.82 -6.77 16.88
CA VAL A 245 10.38 -5.45 16.54
C VAL A 245 9.45 -4.32 16.96
N GLU A 246 10.04 -3.24 17.47
CA GLU A 246 9.30 -2.08 17.96
C GLU A 246 9.03 -1.05 16.86
N THR A 247 9.88 -1.02 15.82
CA THR A 247 9.79 0.00 14.76
C THR A 247 9.30 -0.55 13.42
N TYR A 248 8.57 0.28 12.68
CA TYR A 248 8.06 -0.06 11.34
C TYR A 248 9.19 -0.32 10.33
N LYS A 249 10.32 0.38 10.48
CA LYS A 249 11.51 0.18 9.65
C LYS A 249 12.11 -1.21 9.88
N GLU A 250 12.28 -1.61 11.14
CA GLU A 250 12.81 -2.93 11.46
C GLU A 250 11.88 -4.05 11.02
N LEU A 251 10.56 -3.85 11.11
CA LEU A 251 9.58 -4.79 10.58
C LEU A 251 9.69 -4.95 9.06
N TYR A 252 9.76 -3.83 8.32
CA TYR A 252 9.99 -3.85 6.88
C TYR A 252 11.30 -4.57 6.53
N ASP A 253 12.41 -4.22 7.20
CA ASP A 253 13.72 -4.83 6.97
C ASP A 253 13.73 -6.33 7.28
N ALA A 254 13.04 -6.77 8.34
CA ALA A 254 12.89 -8.17 8.70
C ALA A 254 12.15 -8.96 7.62
N VAL A 255 11.01 -8.44 7.13
CA VAL A 255 10.24 -9.06 6.03
C VAL A 255 11.03 -9.08 4.73
N ARG A 256 11.72 -7.99 4.40
CA ARG A 256 12.57 -7.92 3.21
C ARG A 256 13.72 -8.94 3.27
N LYS A 257 14.37 -9.07 4.44
CA LYS A 257 15.43 -10.08 4.66
C LYS A 257 14.88 -11.50 4.57
N PHE A 258 13.69 -11.76 5.11
CA PHE A 258 13.01 -13.04 4.95
C PHE A 258 12.69 -13.34 3.49
N ASN A 259 12.15 -12.38 2.74
CA ASN A 259 11.85 -12.52 1.30
C ASN A 259 13.10 -12.80 0.46
N LYS A 260 14.25 -12.21 0.83
CA LYS A 260 15.53 -12.49 0.18
C LYS A 260 16.05 -13.91 0.46
N ASN A 261 15.81 -14.42 1.66
CA ASN A 261 16.36 -15.71 2.11
C ASN A 261 15.46 -16.90 1.79
N ARG A 262 14.14 -16.68 1.73
CA ARG A 262 13.17 -17.73 1.48
C ARG A 262 13.30 -18.26 0.05
N LYS A 263 12.98 -19.53 -0.10
CA LYS A 263 12.89 -20.22 -1.39
C LYS A 263 11.48 -20.06 -1.97
N HIS A 264 11.38 -19.90 -3.29
CA HIS A 264 10.07 -19.80 -3.96
C HIS A 264 9.34 -21.14 -3.91
N LEU A 265 8.06 -21.10 -3.52
CA LEU A 265 7.17 -22.26 -3.59
C LEU A 265 6.39 -22.25 -4.90
N ALA A 266 5.73 -23.37 -5.21
CA ALA A 266 4.95 -23.51 -6.43
C ALA A 266 3.83 -22.46 -6.48
N TRP A 267 3.51 -22.00 -7.69
CA TRP A 267 2.55 -20.91 -7.92
C TRP A 267 1.17 -21.18 -7.29
N ASP A 268 0.73 -22.45 -7.32
CA ASP A 268 -0.55 -22.96 -6.83
C ASP A 268 -0.56 -23.26 -5.32
N THR A 269 0.57 -23.07 -4.64
CA THR A 269 0.64 -23.19 -3.17
C THR A 269 -0.41 -22.26 -2.55
N LYS A 270 -1.24 -22.80 -1.65
CA LYS A 270 -2.26 -22.01 -0.94
C LYS A 270 -1.60 -20.81 -0.25
N GLN A 271 -2.11 -19.60 -0.43
CA GLN A 271 -1.66 -18.42 0.32
C GLN A 271 -1.97 -18.57 1.82
N ALA A 272 -1.23 -17.84 2.68
CA ALA A 272 -1.43 -17.89 4.12
C ALA A 272 -2.80 -17.33 4.52
N ASP A 273 -3.47 -17.97 5.49
CA ASP A 273 -4.79 -17.54 5.93
C ASP A 273 -4.75 -16.16 6.64
N ALA A 274 -3.64 -15.86 7.33
CA ALA A 274 -3.35 -14.53 7.88
C ALA A 274 -3.32 -13.45 6.78
N PHE A 275 -2.65 -13.73 5.66
CA PHE A 275 -2.64 -12.82 4.50
C PHE A 275 -4.04 -12.64 3.90
N ILE A 276 -4.77 -13.73 3.69
CA ILE A 276 -6.11 -13.68 3.09
C ILE A 276 -7.05 -12.84 3.95
N THR A 277 -6.98 -12.99 5.27
CA THR A 277 -7.76 -12.23 6.25
C THR A 277 -7.40 -10.74 6.22
N ALA A 278 -6.10 -10.42 6.30
CA ALA A 278 -5.59 -9.05 6.21
C ALA A 278 -5.97 -8.37 4.89
N TYR A 279 -5.83 -9.08 3.77
CA TYR A 279 -6.15 -8.58 2.43
C TYR A 279 -7.64 -8.24 2.29
N LYS A 280 -8.52 -9.15 2.74
CA LYS A 280 -9.97 -8.90 2.74
C LYS A 280 -10.34 -7.74 3.66
N GLY A 281 -9.75 -7.68 4.86
CA GLY A 281 -9.99 -6.61 5.83
C GLY A 281 -9.62 -5.24 5.29
N SER A 282 -8.33 -5.08 4.95
CA SER A 282 -7.77 -3.84 4.40
C SER A 282 -8.48 -3.43 3.11
N GLY A 283 -8.60 -4.34 2.15
CA GLY A 283 -9.25 -4.08 0.87
C GLY A 283 -10.69 -3.59 1.05
N SER A 284 -11.45 -4.24 1.92
CA SER A 284 -12.85 -3.89 2.15
C SER A 284 -13.00 -2.56 2.89
N TYR A 285 -12.20 -2.34 3.93
CA TYR A 285 -12.21 -1.10 4.71
C TYR A 285 -11.92 0.12 3.82
N TYR A 286 -10.82 0.10 3.06
CA TYR A 286 -10.46 1.22 2.19
C TYR A 286 -11.47 1.40 1.06
N THR A 287 -12.00 0.31 0.50
CA THR A 287 -13.04 0.38 -0.52
C THR A 287 -14.30 1.07 0.00
N MET A 288 -14.83 0.63 1.15
CA MET A 288 -16.01 1.26 1.76
C MET A 288 -15.76 2.73 2.10
N ARG A 289 -14.58 3.05 2.65
CA ARG A 289 -14.22 4.44 2.97
C ARG A 289 -14.27 5.33 1.72
N ASN A 290 -13.75 4.87 0.59
CA ASN A 290 -13.86 5.62 -0.68
C ASN A 290 -15.29 5.75 -1.15
N LEU A 291 -16.05 4.66 -1.13
CA LEU A 291 -17.44 4.66 -1.59
C LEU A 291 -18.27 5.68 -0.80
N ILE A 292 -18.03 5.78 0.51
CA ILE A 292 -18.68 6.76 1.37
C ILE A 292 -18.21 8.18 1.03
N MET A 293 -16.90 8.44 0.99
CA MET A 293 -16.38 9.80 0.81
C MET A 293 -16.59 10.38 -0.61
N PHE A 294 -16.59 9.53 -1.65
CA PHE A 294 -16.47 10.00 -3.04
C PHE A 294 -17.56 9.48 -3.98
N HIS A 295 -18.34 8.49 -3.56
CA HIS A 295 -19.35 7.86 -4.41
C HIS A 295 -20.74 7.85 -3.77
N GLY A 296 -20.94 8.63 -2.70
CA GLY A 296 -22.24 8.83 -2.07
C GLY A 296 -22.82 7.60 -1.36
N ALA A 297 -22.05 6.53 -1.16
CA ALA A 297 -22.52 5.34 -0.47
C ALA A 297 -22.76 5.63 1.02
N ARG A 298 -23.82 5.08 1.60
CA ARG A 298 -24.18 5.28 3.02
C ARG A 298 -24.60 3.96 3.66
N PHE A 299 -24.29 3.77 4.93
CA PHE A 299 -24.88 2.68 5.71
C PHE A 299 -26.36 2.96 5.99
N LEU A 300 -27.14 1.90 6.17
CA LEU A 300 -28.54 1.98 6.56
C LEU A 300 -28.68 1.79 8.07
N LYS A 301 -29.50 2.65 8.70
CA LYS A 301 -29.98 2.48 10.07
C LYS A 301 -31.50 2.54 10.05
N ASN A 302 -32.16 1.45 10.47
CA ASN A 302 -33.61 1.31 10.44
C ASN A 302 -34.21 1.63 9.04
N GLY A 303 -33.58 1.12 7.99
CA GLY A 303 -34.00 1.33 6.59
C GLY A 303 -33.70 2.72 6.01
N ARG A 304 -33.12 3.65 6.79
CA ARG A 304 -32.78 5.00 6.33
C ARG A 304 -31.27 5.16 6.15
N LYS A 305 -30.85 5.86 5.09
CA LYS A 305 -29.44 6.19 4.84
C LYS A 305 -28.91 7.12 5.95
N MET A 306 -27.78 6.75 6.52
CA MET A 306 -27.05 7.57 7.47
C MET A 306 -26.39 8.76 6.77
N SER A 307 -25.98 9.79 7.52
CA SER A 307 -25.10 10.85 7.00
C SER A 307 -23.71 10.29 6.66
N GLU A 308 -22.91 11.06 5.93
CA GLU A 308 -21.53 10.68 5.61
C GLU A 308 -20.70 10.44 6.87
N THR A 309 -20.70 11.41 7.79
CA THR A 309 -19.98 11.34 9.07
C THR A 309 -20.39 10.12 9.88
N ASN A 310 -21.70 9.84 9.95
CA ASN A 310 -22.19 8.68 10.69
C ASN A 310 -21.84 7.36 9.98
N SER A 311 -21.83 7.33 8.65
CA SER A 311 -21.39 6.16 7.88
C SER A 311 -19.90 5.87 8.07
N LEU A 312 -19.06 6.91 8.17
CA LEU A 312 -17.63 6.76 8.48
C LEU A 312 -17.41 6.27 9.92
N LYS A 313 -18.19 6.78 10.88
CA LYS A 313 -18.15 6.28 12.27
C LYS A 313 -18.56 4.81 12.36
N GLU A 314 -19.61 4.42 11.63
CA GLU A 314 -20.05 3.03 11.54
C GLU A 314 -18.97 2.14 10.91
N LEU A 315 -18.29 2.62 9.86
CA LEU A 315 -17.17 1.91 9.25
C LEU A 315 -16.03 1.66 10.25
N GLU A 316 -15.62 2.67 11.02
CA GLU A 316 -14.59 2.50 12.06
C GLU A 316 -15.03 1.55 13.17
N SER A 317 -16.29 1.63 13.59
CA SER A 317 -16.86 0.70 14.58
C SER A 317 -16.77 -0.75 14.10
N LYS A 318 -17.17 -1.03 12.84
CA LYS A 318 -17.07 -2.36 12.24
C LYS A 318 -15.62 -2.81 12.04
N ALA A 319 -14.73 -1.91 11.64
CA ALA A 319 -13.32 -2.22 11.50
C ALA A 319 -12.75 -2.70 12.84
N LYS A 320 -12.98 -1.92 13.92
CA LYS A 320 -12.57 -2.29 15.28
C LYS A 320 -13.19 -3.60 15.77
N LEU A 321 -14.47 -3.83 15.48
CA LEU A 321 -15.16 -5.08 15.86
C LEU A 321 -14.56 -6.31 15.18
N TYR A 322 -14.05 -6.15 13.95
CA TYR A 322 -13.51 -7.23 13.14
C TYR A 322 -11.99 -7.12 12.94
N ASP A 323 -11.25 -6.52 13.89
CA ASP A 323 -9.80 -6.34 13.80
C ASP A 323 -9.09 -7.72 13.64
N GLU A 324 -9.53 -8.75 14.37
CA GLU A 324 -9.01 -10.13 14.27
C GLU A 324 -9.68 -10.97 13.18
N GLU A 325 -10.87 -10.57 12.73
CA GLU A 325 -11.69 -11.29 11.75
C GLU A 325 -11.89 -10.47 10.47
N GLY A 326 -10.81 -9.85 9.96
CA GLY A 326 -10.87 -8.93 8.82
C GLY A 326 -11.58 -9.47 7.58
N TRP A 327 -11.66 -10.79 7.41
CA TRP A 327 -12.43 -11.42 6.35
C TRP A 327 -13.94 -11.09 6.41
N LYS A 328 -14.52 -10.79 7.59
CA LYS A 328 -15.92 -10.36 7.76
C LYS A 328 -16.19 -9.00 7.12
N MET A 329 -15.18 -8.13 7.01
CA MET A 329 -15.31 -6.83 6.33
C MET A 329 -15.69 -6.98 4.86
N LEU A 330 -15.34 -8.10 4.21
CA LEU A 330 -15.79 -8.38 2.84
C LEU A 330 -17.30 -8.53 2.75
N GLY A 331 -17.93 -9.14 3.76
CA GLY A 331 -19.39 -9.24 3.86
C GLY A 331 -20.02 -7.85 4.04
N VAL A 332 -19.45 -7.02 4.89
CA VAL A 332 -19.88 -5.63 5.11
C VAL A 332 -19.80 -4.82 3.81
N LEU A 333 -18.70 -4.95 3.05
CA LEU A 333 -18.54 -4.30 1.75
C LEU A 333 -19.63 -4.74 0.76
N LYS A 334 -19.86 -6.05 0.63
CA LYS A 334 -20.90 -6.58 -0.27
C LYS A 334 -22.29 -6.05 0.10
N GLN A 335 -22.59 -5.99 1.40
CA GLN A 335 -23.86 -5.44 1.87
C GLN A 335 -23.97 -3.94 1.55
N LEU A 336 -22.93 -3.15 1.80
CA LEU A 336 -22.92 -1.71 1.48
C LEU A 336 -23.13 -1.47 -0.03
N ILE A 337 -22.49 -2.25 -0.89
CA ILE A 337 -22.66 -2.19 -2.35
C ILE A 337 -24.11 -2.46 -2.72
N LYS A 338 -24.70 -3.53 -2.15
CA LYS A 338 -26.10 -3.93 -2.39
C LYS A 338 -27.08 -2.84 -1.93
N ASP A 339 -26.94 -2.35 -0.70
CA ASP A 339 -27.85 -1.36 -0.10
C ASP A 339 -27.82 -0.01 -0.82
N ASN A 340 -26.73 0.28 -1.55
CA ASN A 340 -26.57 1.52 -2.31
C ASN A 340 -26.78 1.33 -3.82
N ASN A 341 -27.23 0.15 -4.27
CA ASN A 341 -27.44 -0.17 -5.68
C ASN A 341 -26.21 0.13 -6.57
N ILE A 342 -25.01 -0.16 -6.05
CA ILE A 342 -23.76 0.12 -6.76
C ILE A 342 -23.47 -1.03 -7.73
N SER A 343 -23.40 -0.74 -9.03
CA SER A 343 -22.92 -1.69 -10.04
C SER A 343 -21.39 -1.77 -10.03
N VAL A 344 -20.84 -2.95 -9.74
CA VAL A 344 -19.38 -3.20 -9.76
C VAL A 344 -18.81 -2.94 -11.16
N GLN A 345 -19.42 -3.54 -12.19
CA GLN A 345 -18.99 -3.35 -13.58
C GLN A 345 -19.21 -1.90 -14.04
N GLY A 346 -20.32 -1.27 -13.66
CA GLY A 346 -20.60 0.13 -13.96
C GLY A 346 -19.51 1.07 -13.44
N LYS A 347 -19.08 0.89 -12.19
CA LYS A 347 -18.00 1.69 -11.59
C LYS A 347 -16.65 1.48 -12.26
N ILE A 348 -16.33 0.25 -12.68
CA ILE A 348 -15.10 -0.02 -13.44
C ILE A 348 -15.10 0.73 -14.79
N LEU A 349 -16.26 0.77 -15.48
CA LEU A 349 -16.39 1.48 -16.75
C LEU A 349 -16.28 3.00 -16.58
N GLU A 350 -16.90 3.55 -15.53
CA GLU A 350 -16.79 4.97 -15.15
C GLU A 350 -15.32 5.39 -14.98
N TRP A 351 -14.53 4.60 -14.24
CA TRP A 351 -13.11 4.92 -14.02
C TRP A 351 -12.25 4.79 -15.27
N LYS A 352 -12.60 3.88 -16.20
CA LYS A 352 -11.90 3.78 -17.49
C LYS A 352 -12.15 5.01 -18.35
N LYS A 353 -13.39 5.50 -18.40
CA LYS A 353 -13.77 6.69 -19.16
C LYS A 353 -13.10 7.97 -18.62
N ALA A 354 -13.10 8.15 -17.30
CA ALA A 354 -12.40 9.27 -16.66
C ALA A 354 -10.88 9.27 -16.95
N LYS A 355 -10.27 8.10 -17.19
CA LYS A 355 -8.85 7.99 -17.56
C LYS A 355 -8.59 8.36 -19.02
N SER A 356 -9.54 8.15 -19.93
CA SER A 356 -9.40 8.54 -21.33
C SER A 356 -9.67 10.03 -21.56
N GLU A 357 -10.48 10.68 -20.72
CA GLU A 357 -10.84 12.10 -20.84
C GLU A 357 -9.82 13.05 -20.21
N ASN A 358 -8.92 12.53 -19.34
CA ASN A 358 -7.83 13.28 -18.72
C ASN A 358 -6.46 13.04 -19.39
N LYS A 359 -6.48 12.54 -20.64
CA LYS A 359 -5.33 12.44 -21.53
C LYS A 359 -5.54 13.40 -22.69
#